data_AF-A0A2W6Y8Y6-F1
#
_entry.id   AF-A0A2W6Y8Y6-F1
#
_cell.length_a   1.000
_cell.length_b   1.000
_cell.length_c   1.000
_cell.angle_alpha   90.00
_cell.angle_beta   90.00
_cell.angle_gamma   90.00
#
_symmetry.space_group_name_H-M   'P 1'
#
loop_
_entity.id
_entity.type
_entity.pdbx_description
1 polymer ?
#
loop_
_entity_poly.entity_id
_entity_poly.type
_entity_poly.pdbx_seq_one_letter_code
_entity_poly.pdbx_strand_id
1 'polypeptide(L)'
;MAEPELIAGALAGWQRIMTGYGCVLTLQVGESEEQFETHEYQRVLVAMNDRQLRSLARDLQRAAEARGINLWARETGLFRFFRRRKLPEVQDVQDVEPLVQAEAG
;
A
#
# COMPACT_ATOMS: atom_id res chain seq x y z
N MET A 1 3.88 28.92 0.78
CA MET A 1 3.91 27.45 0.66
C MET A 1 2.56 26.96 1.15
N ALA A 2 1.80 26.23 0.35
CA ALA A 2 0.51 25.69 0.79
C ALA A 2 0.77 24.64 1.88
N GLU A 3 -0.02 24.65 2.95
CA GLU A 3 0.01 23.58 3.93
C GLU A 3 -0.41 22.28 3.25
N PRO A 4 0.25 21.15 3.54
CA PRO A 4 -0.16 19.87 2.99
C PRO A 4 -1.57 19.56 3.46
N GLU A 5 -2.50 19.42 2.52
CA GLU A 5 -3.87 19.01 2.81
C GLU A 5 -3.83 17.61 3.46
N LEU A 6 -4.38 17.52 4.67
CA LEU A 6 -4.45 16.25 5.40
C LEU A 6 -5.57 15.41 4.80
N ILE A 7 -5.19 14.37 4.06
CA ILE A 7 -6.14 13.37 3.57
C ILE A 7 -6.58 12.52 4.75
N ALA A 8 -7.86 12.62 5.12
CA ALA A 8 -8.47 11.87 6.21
C ALA A 8 -9.67 11.09 5.66
N GLY A 9 -9.63 9.77 5.77
CA GLY A 9 -10.68 8.91 5.27
C GLY A 9 -10.45 7.45 5.64
N ALA A 10 -11.36 6.58 5.19
CA ALA A 10 -11.23 5.15 5.38
C ALA A 10 -10.40 4.52 4.24
N LEU A 11 -9.48 3.63 4.60
CA LEU A 11 -8.69 2.87 3.63
C LEU A 11 -9.58 1.81 2.98
N ALA A 12 -9.91 1.99 1.70
CA ALA A 12 -10.72 1.07 0.91
C ALA A 12 -9.89 -0.08 0.32
N GLY A 13 -8.64 0.21 -0.05
CA GLY A 13 -7.78 -0.75 -0.73
C GLY A 13 -6.32 -0.36 -0.70
N TRP A 14 -5.44 -1.33 -0.95
CA TRP A 14 -4.02 -1.07 -1.10
C TRP A 14 -3.34 -2.09 -1.99
N GLN A 15 -2.30 -1.65 -2.71
CA GLN A 15 -1.46 -2.50 -3.54
C GLN A 15 -0.01 -2.14 -3.31
N ARG A 16 0.84 -3.17 -3.29
CA ARG A 16 2.28 -3.00 -3.17
C ARG A 16 2.97 -3.60 -4.39
N ILE A 17 3.73 -2.76 -5.09
CA ILE A 17 4.58 -3.19 -6.20
C ILE A 17 6.04 -3.05 -5.76
N MET A 18 6.78 -4.16 -5.84
CA MET A 18 8.19 -4.17 -5.47
C MET A 18 9.04 -3.78 -6.68
N THR A 19 10.05 -2.95 -6.45
CA THR A 19 11.02 -2.52 -7.48
C THR A 19 12.43 -3.02 -7.13
N GLY A 20 13.41 -2.76 -7.99
CA GLY A 20 14.82 -3.07 -7.71
C GLY A 20 15.40 -2.33 -6.50
N TYR A 21 14.82 -1.19 -6.12
CA TYR A 21 15.36 -0.29 -5.08
C TYR A 21 14.43 -0.10 -3.87
N GLY A 22 13.24 -0.70 -3.88
CA GLY A 22 12.24 -0.52 -2.83
C GLY A 22 10.86 -1.01 -3.24
N CYS A 23 9.84 -0.23 -2.95
CA CYS A 23 8.47 -0.48 -3.39
C CYS A 23 7.68 0.82 -3.60
N VAL A 24 6.64 0.71 -4.43
CA VAL A 24 5.56 1.70 -4.50
C VAL A 24 4.34 1.09 -3.81
N LEU A 25 3.81 1.81 -2.82
CA LEU A 25 2.57 1.47 -2.13
C LEU A 25 1.47 2.42 -2.62
N THR A 26 0.45 1.87 -3.25
CA THR A 26 -0.76 2.60 -3.64
C THR A 26 -1.82 2.36 -2.58
N LEU A 27 -2.38 3.43 -2.03
CA LEU A 27 -3.48 3.40 -1.07
C LEU A 27 -4.70 4.05 -1.71
N GLN A 28 -5.87 3.43 -1.54
CA GLN A 28 -7.16 3.99 -1.94
C GLN A 28 -7.89 4.45 -0.70
N VAL A 29 -8.20 5.73 -0.61
CA VAL A 29 -8.85 6.36 0.55
C VAL A 29 -10.17 6.96 0.09
N GLY A 30 -11.26 6.57 0.73
CA GLY A 30 -12.55 7.24 0.60
C GLY A 30 -12.78 8.17 1.78
N GLU A 31 -13.18 9.40 1.51
CA GLU A 31 -13.43 10.43 2.53
C GLU A 31 -14.91 10.52 2.91
N SER A 32 -15.81 10.00 2.07
CA SER A 32 -17.26 10.01 2.29
C SER A 32 -17.90 8.68 1.91
N GLU A 33 -19.06 8.38 2.50
CA GLU A 33 -19.90 7.23 2.13
C GLU A 33 -20.23 7.22 0.62
N GLU A 34 -20.53 8.39 0.04
CA GLU A 34 -20.78 8.56 -1.39
C GLU A 34 -19.59 8.12 -2.26
N GLN A 35 -18.35 8.45 -1.86
CA GLN A 35 -17.14 7.96 -2.57
C GLN A 35 -16.97 6.45 -2.44
N PHE A 36 -17.44 5.85 -1.35
CA PHE A 36 -17.43 4.40 -1.20
C PHE A 36 -18.43 3.70 -2.11
N GLU A 37 -19.64 4.24 -2.26
CA GLU A 37 -20.67 3.70 -3.13
C GLU A 37 -20.29 3.85 -4.62
N THR A 38 -19.77 5.02 -4.99
CA THR A 38 -19.38 5.35 -6.38
C THR A 38 -17.99 4.83 -6.77
N HIS A 39 -17.24 4.27 -5.81
CA HIS A 39 -15.84 3.83 -5.98
C HIS A 39 -14.86 4.94 -6.40
N GLU A 40 -15.21 6.20 -6.15
CA GLU A 40 -14.41 7.39 -6.46
C GLU A 40 -13.37 7.66 -5.36
N TYR A 41 -12.46 6.71 -5.17
CA TYR A 41 -11.41 6.81 -4.15
C TYR A 41 -10.27 7.74 -4.56
N GLN A 42 -9.77 8.52 -3.61
CA GLN A 42 -8.49 9.20 -3.74
C GLN A 42 -7.35 8.17 -3.72
N ARG A 43 -6.39 8.32 -4.63
CA ARG A 43 -5.22 7.44 -4.74
C ARG A 43 -3.99 8.13 -4.18
N VAL A 44 -3.43 7.59 -3.10
CA VAL A 44 -2.19 8.07 -2.50
C VAL A 44 -1.06 7.10 -2.88
N LEU A 45 -0.04 7.62 -3.57
CA LEU A 45 1.13 6.86 -3.96
C LEU A 45 2.32 7.18 -3.08
N VAL A 46 2.87 6.15 -2.46
CA VAL A 46 4.01 6.27 -1.55
C VAL A 46 5.16 5.44 -2.09
N ALA A 47 6.17 6.11 -2.65
CA ALA A 47 7.43 5.49 -2.99
C ALA A 47 8.29 5.36 -1.73
N MET A 48 8.75 4.14 -1.44
CA MET A 48 9.56 3.85 -0.27
C MET A 48 10.76 3.00 -0.64
N ASN A 49 11.92 3.35 -0.08
CA ASN A 49 13.07 2.47 -0.11
C ASN A 49 12.94 1.35 0.94
N ASP A 50 13.88 0.42 0.89
CA ASP A 50 13.95 -0.72 1.81
C ASP A 50 13.98 -0.37 3.29
N ARG A 51 14.65 0.74 3.64
CA ARG A 51 14.75 1.18 5.03
C ARG A 51 13.39 1.68 5.53
N GLN A 52 12.71 2.48 4.72
CA GLN A 52 11.37 3.00 5.02
C GLN A 52 10.35 1.87 5.11
N LEU A 53 10.37 0.92 4.16
CA LEU A 53 9.50 -0.25 4.18
C LEU A 53 9.68 -1.09 5.46
N ARG A 54 10.93 -1.29 5.91
CA ARG A 54 11.19 -1.97 7.19
C ARG A 54 10.69 -1.20 8.41
N SER A 55 10.74 0.14 8.38
CA SER A 55 10.18 0.95 9.46
C SER A 55 8.67 0.80 9.50
N LEU A 56 8.01 1.02 8.36
CA LEU A 56 6.56 0.90 8.24
C LEU A 56 6.06 -0.48 8.67
N ALA A 57 6.72 -1.56 8.23
CA ALA A 57 6.33 -2.92 8.61
C ALA A 57 6.41 -3.15 10.14
N ARG A 58 7.43 -2.59 10.81
CA ARG A 58 7.54 -2.69 12.27
C ARG A 58 6.46 -1.88 12.99
N ASP A 59 6.14 -0.70 12.48
CA ASP A 59 5.11 0.15 13.08
C ASP A 59 3.73 -0.45 12.90
N LEU A 60 3.43 -1.02 11.71
CA LEU A 60 2.20 -1.79 11.48
C LEU A 60 2.13 -3.03 12.36
N GLN A 61 3.24 -3.75 12.55
CA GLN A 61 3.29 -4.89 13.46
C GLN A 61 2.94 -4.47 14.90
N ARG A 62 3.56 -3.41 15.41
CA ARG A 62 3.25 -2.88 16.75
C ARG A 62 1.79 -2.46 16.86
N ALA A 63 1.26 -1.80 15.83
CA ALA A 63 -0.14 -1.36 15.80
C ALA A 63 -1.14 -2.52 15.76
N ALA A 64 -0.79 -3.62 15.10
CA ALA A 64 -1.56 -4.85 15.07
C ALA A 64 -1.52 -5.57 16.43
N GLU A 65 -0.33 -5.73 17.02
CA GLU A 65 -0.14 -6.33 18.35
C GLU A 65 -0.92 -5.55 19.42
N ALA A 66 -0.87 -4.22 19.40
CA ALA A 66 -1.64 -3.36 20.31
C ALA A 66 -3.17 -3.53 20.18
N ARG A 67 -3.65 -3.99 19.02
CA ARG A 67 -5.06 -4.28 18.74
C ARG A 67 -5.42 -5.76 18.90
N GLY A 68 -4.48 -6.60 19.34
CA GLY A 68 -4.69 -8.05 19.47
C GLY A 68 -4.81 -8.78 18.12
N ILE A 69 -4.37 -8.17 17.01
CA ILE A 69 -4.42 -8.76 15.69
C ILE A 69 -3.20 -9.67 15.50
N ASN A 70 -3.44 -10.98 15.36
CA ASN A 70 -2.40 -11.95 15.09
C ASN A 70 -1.99 -11.92 13.61
N LEU A 71 -0.76 -11.49 13.33
CA LEU A 71 -0.21 -11.49 11.98
C LEU A 71 0.23 -12.89 11.56
N TRP A 72 -0.26 -13.34 10.39
CA TRP A 72 0.01 -14.69 9.85
C TRP A 72 1.47 -14.89 9.39
N ALA A 73 2.17 -13.82 9.02
CA ALA A 73 3.51 -13.90 8.45
C ALA A 73 4.56 -13.33 9.43
N ARG A 74 5.22 -14.19 10.19
CA ARG A 74 6.55 -13.90 10.74
C ARG A 74 7.58 -14.15 9.62
N GLU A 75 7.95 -13.12 8.87
CA GLU A 75 8.96 -13.24 7.81
C GLU A 75 10.30 -13.75 8.39
N THR A 76 10.75 -14.94 7.98
CA THR A 76 12.13 -15.40 8.13
C THR A 76 13.01 -14.81 7.02
N GLY A 77 14.24 -14.42 7.36
CA GLY A 77 15.12 -13.61 6.49
C GLY A 77 15.42 -14.20 5.10
N LEU A 78 15.31 -15.52 4.91
CA LEU A 78 15.52 -16.18 3.61
C LEU A 78 14.45 -15.85 2.57
N PHE A 79 13.17 -15.75 2.95
CA PHE A 79 12.07 -15.52 1.99
C PHE A 79 12.17 -14.15 1.30
N ARG A 80 12.80 -13.17 1.95
CA ARG A 80 12.97 -11.80 1.42
C ARG A 80 13.99 -11.72 0.28
N PHE A 81 15.01 -12.58 0.29
CA PHE A 81 16.10 -12.54 -0.70
C PHE A 81 15.67 -13.14 -2.05
N PHE A 82 14.87 -14.20 -2.03
CA PHE A 82 14.41 -14.87 -3.25
C PHE A 82 13.35 -14.09 -4.03
N ARG A 83 12.60 -13.19 -3.38
CA ARG A 83 11.50 -12.44 -4.03
C ARG A 83 12.00 -11.29 -4.92
N ARG A 84 13.22 -10.79 -4.72
CA ARG A 84 13.77 -9.64 -5.49
C ARG A 84 14.24 -9.98 -6.89
N ARG A 85 14.58 -11.23 -7.15
CA ARG A 85 15.30 -11.64 -8.37
C ARG A 85 14.43 -11.67 -9.64
N LYS A 86 13.12 -11.42 -9.51
CA LYS A 86 12.12 -11.48 -10.58
C LYS A 86 11.15 -10.29 -10.53
N LEU A 87 11.62 -9.11 -10.13
CA LEU A 87 10.74 -7.95 -10.04
C LEU A 87 10.81 -7.15 -11.34
N PRO A 88 9.65 -6.81 -11.94
CA PRO A 88 9.61 -5.93 -13.10
C PRO A 88 10.15 -4.55 -12.73
N GLU A 89 10.84 -3.94 -13.67
CA GLU A 89 11.15 -2.51 -13.60
C GLU A 89 9.84 -1.76 -13.86
N VAL A 90 9.25 -1.19 -12.82
CA VAL A 90 8.03 -0.38 -12.95
C VAL A 90 8.46 0.95 -13.57
N GLN A 91 8.29 1.08 -14.88
CA GLN A 91 8.68 2.28 -15.63
C GLN A 91 7.62 3.38 -15.54
N ASP A 92 6.34 3.03 -15.40
CA ASP A 92 5.25 4.00 -15.28
C ASP A 92 4.25 3.64 -14.16
N VAL A 93 3.99 4.62 -13.29
CA VAL A 93 3.02 4.55 -12.19
C VAL A 93 1.57 4.46 -12.70
N GLN A 94 1.35 4.78 -13.98
CA GLN A 94 0.05 4.79 -14.63
C GLN A 94 -0.47 3.39 -15.02
N ASP A 95 0.39 2.37 -15.01
CA ASP A 95 0.03 0.98 -15.36
C ASP A 95 -0.54 0.17 -14.20
N VAL A 96 -0.77 0.82 -13.05
CA VAL A 96 -1.41 0.16 -11.90
C VAL A 96 -2.90 0.08 -12.15
N GLU A 97 -3.34 -1.06 -12.70
CA GLU A 97 -4.75 -1.40 -12.85
C GLU A 97 -5.52 -1.16 -11.54
N PRO A 98 -6.78 -0.70 -11.59
CA PRO A 98 -7.58 -0.50 -10.39
C PRO A 98 -7.69 -1.80 -9.59
N LEU A 99 -7.30 -1.74 -8.30
CA LEU A 99 -7.42 -2.83 -7.32
C LEU A 99 -8.85 -3.38 -7.20
N VAL A 100 -9.82 -2.53 -7.46
CA VAL A 100 -11.24 -2.87 -7.49
C VAL A 100 -11.67 -2.72 -8.94
N GLN A 101 -11.67 -3.83 -9.68
CA GLN A 101 -12.59 -3.96 -10.79
C GLN A 101 -13.97 -3.97 -10.14
N ALA A 102 -14.72 -2.88 -10.28
CA ALA A 102 -16.16 -2.95 -10.09
C ALA A 102 -16.65 -3.96 -11.13
N GLU A 103 -16.94 -5.18 -10.71
CA GLU A 103 -17.76 -6.08 -11.51
C GLU A 103 -19.14 -5.41 -11.59
N ALA A 104 -19.32 -4.62 -12.65
CA ALA A 104 -20.63 -4.28 -13.15
C ALA A 104 -21.21 -5.56 -13.77
N GLY A 105 -22.03 -6.27 -13.00
CA GLY A 105 -22.74 -7.47 -13.42
C GLY A 105 -23.81 -7.89 -12.42
#